data_AF-A0A9P7EGN4-F1
#
_entry.id   AF-A0A9P7EGN4-F1
#
_cell.length_a   1.000
_cell.length_b   1.000
_cell.length_c   1.000
_cell.angle_alpha   90.00
_cell.angle_beta   90.00
_cell.angle_gamma   90.00
#
_symmetry.space_group_name_H-M   'P 1'
#
loop_
_entity.id
_entity.type
_entity.pdbx_description
1 polymer ?
#
loop_
_entity_poly.entity_id
_entity_poly.type
_entity_poly.pdbx_seq_one_letter_code
_entity_poly.pdbx_strand_id
1 'polypeptide(L)'
;MEESQIDSNGTDNGDIDLSHHLSDEARNRVANPLKDILRVISECPVTDLISMANGDPHHSLYPFRQIMYEVPSVQDAPDPVTSWRNNSGLAQIIRSYRDQECALSIRDAFPYSRAAGLKQCRDVLTDFTKLIFAPPNHHVLLTLGNSDGITKVFRLFGEKGMTNSPLAYGVKWVGVKMDSGGIIPEELERVLVKWDEVKLGRRPRVLYIIPVGQNPTGSTLSVDRRKKIYAIAQTWDLIIIEDDPYYFLQYDILQTNCAPTDPDEFIKNFRSTLIPTFLSMDVDGRVLRIDTFSKVLAPGMRLGWITSNKLFHLKLADYTDSSTQPPHAFGQMFVTEMLSEHGWKVEGFCRWLKSLRLDYQSRRDFLLDVFQREVESTGYASINRPEAGMFVWIEVFFEKHPRFVRERYSGGSPVVARTNTEQLLKELFERLMNTQGVVFIPSSMFAIPENPLWVESDGHVPLSDRSRFLRAAFAGTEDIMEKGMIRLGQGLREFFQN
;
A
#
# COMPACT_ATOMS: atom_id res chain seq x y z
N MET A 1 -20.25 22.46 -23.69
CA MET A 1 -19.72 22.62 -25.06
C MET A 1 -18.21 22.67 -24.90
N GLU A 2 -17.42 21.63 -25.13
CA GLU A 2 -17.51 20.52 -26.08
C GLU A 2 -17.51 19.16 -25.35
N GLU A 3 -18.52 18.32 -25.59
CA GLU A 3 -18.46 16.88 -25.34
C GLU A 3 -18.43 16.22 -26.73
N SER A 4 -17.24 15.86 -27.21
CA SER A 4 -17.06 15.14 -28.46
C SER A 4 -17.34 13.65 -28.24
N GLN A 5 -18.38 13.17 -28.95
CA GLN A 5 -18.67 11.79 -29.35
C GLN A 5 -18.08 10.67 -28.48
N ILE A 6 -18.90 10.20 -27.54
CA ILE A 6 -18.66 9.07 -26.67
C ILE A 6 -19.07 7.79 -27.42
N ASP A 7 -18.09 6.95 -27.77
CA ASP A 7 -18.37 5.56 -28.15
C ASP A 7 -18.70 4.75 -26.89
N SER A 8 -19.64 3.82 -27.02
CA SER A 8 -20.16 2.94 -25.96
C SER A 8 -19.11 2.05 -25.26
N ASN A 9 -17.87 2.07 -25.75
CA ASN A 9 -16.72 1.37 -25.19
C ASN A 9 -15.80 2.24 -24.31
N GLY A 10 -16.06 3.54 -24.16
CA GLY A 10 -15.39 4.39 -23.17
C GLY A 10 -13.89 4.66 -23.41
N THR A 11 -13.35 4.33 -24.58
CA THR A 11 -11.97 4.66 -24.98
C THR A 11 -11.92 6.06 -25.56
N ASP A 12 -11.17 6.96 -24.92
CA ASP A 12 -10.70 8.18 -25.60
C ASP A 12 -9.78 7.75 -26.75
N ASN A 13 -9.74 8.54 -27.83
CA ASN A 13 -9.22 8.15 -29.16
C ASN A 13 -7.68 7.87 -29.24
N GLY A 14 -7.02 7.59 -28.11
CA GLY A 14 -5.60 7.23 -27.99
C GLY A 14 -5.25 6.32 -26.80
N ASP A 15 -6.20 5.88 -25.98
CA ASP A 15 -5.94 4.98 -24.84
C ASP A 15 -5.89 3.51 -25.29
N ILE A 16 -4.98 2.72 -24.69
CA ILE A 16 -4.90 1.27 -24.93
C ILE A 16 -6.13 0.59 -24.31
N ASP A 17 -6.81 -0.26 -25.07
CA ASP A 17 -7.89 -1.09 -24.54
C ASP A 17 -7.32 -2.19 -23.62
N LEU A 18 -7.65 -2.10 -22.33
CA LEU A 18 -7.28 -3.05 -21.30
C LEU A 18 -8.49 -3.86 -20.77
N SER A 19 -9.62 -3.83 -21.47
CA SER A 19 -10.87 -4.47 -21.04
C SER A 19 -10.81 -6.00 -21.00
N HIS A 20 -9.92 -6.63 -21.77
CA HIS A 20 -9.67 -8.07 -21.76
C HIS A 20 -8.99 -8.57 -20.47
N HIS A 21 -8.45 -7.67 -19.64
CA HIS A 21 -7.95 -8.00 -18.31
C HIS A 21 -9.05 -8.17 -17.27
N LEU A 22 -10.22 -7.57 -17.50
CA LEU A 22 -11.34 -7.61 -16.56
C LEU A 22 -11.81 -9.05 -16.31
N SER A 23 -12.10 -9.34 -15.05
CA SER A 23 -12.72 -10.59 -14.65
C SER A 23 -14.12 -10.73 -15.25
N ASP A 24 -14.61 -11.97 -15.35
CA ASP A 24 -16.01 -12.22 -15.74
C ASP A 24 -16.99 -11.55 -14.77
N GLU A 25 -16.63 -11.46 -13.49
CA GLU A 25 -17.42 -10.74 -12.50
C GLU A 25 -17.51 -9.25 -12.81
N ALA A 26 -16.40 -8.59 -13.12
CA ALA A 26 -16.36 -7.16 -13.43
C ALA A 26 -17.05 -6.84 -14.76
N ARG A 27 -16.90 -7.70 -15.78
CA ARG A 27 -17.56 -7.53 -17.09
C ARG A 27 -19.07 -7.65 -16.98
N ASN A 28 -19.57 -8.64 -16.25
CA ASN A 28 -21.00 -8.92 -16.13
C ASN A 28 -21.73 -8.08 -15.07
N ARG A 29 -21.01 -7.26 -14.30
CA ARG A 29 -21.61 -6.38 -13.30
C ARG A 29 -22.41 -5.26 -13.99
N VAL A 30 -23.68 -5.17 -13.64
CA VAL A 30 -24.58 -4.10 -14.08
C VAL A 30 -24.60 -3.00 -13.02
N ALA A 31 -24.56 -1.74 -13.47
CA ALA A 31 -24.67 -0.57 -12.60
C ALA A 31 -25.98 -0.58 -11.80
N ASN A 32 -25.99 0.08 -10.65
CA ASN A 32 -27.18 0.14 -9.81
C ASN A 32 -28.23 1.08 -10.44
N PRO A 33 -29.40 0.58 -10.89
CA PRO A 33 -30.40 1.41 -11.57
C PRO A 33 -30.91 2.57 -10.71
N LEU A 34 -30.94 2.42 -9.39
CA LEU A 34 -31.36 3.47 -8.46
C LEU A 34 -30.33 4.60 -8.37
N LYS A 35 -29.04 4.32 -8.61
CA LYS A 35 -28.02 5.38 -8.66
C LYS A 35 -27.91 5.99 -10.06
N ASP A 36 -28.22 5.24 -11.12
CA ASP A 36 -28.30 5.77 -12.48
C ASP A 36 -29.38 6.86 -12.64
N ILE A 37 -30.50 6.74 -11.92
CA ILE A 37 -31.55 7.77 -11.95
C ILE A 37 -31.05 9.12 -11.44
N LEU A 38 -30.06 9.15 -10.53
CA LEU A 38 -29.47 10.39 -10.03
C LEU A 38 -28.72 11.15 -11.15
N ARG A 39 -28.16 10.44 -12.14
CA ARG A 39 -27.56 11.06 -13.34
C ARG A 39 -28.64 11.73 -14.17
N VAL A 40 -29.73 11.02 -14.45
CA VAL A 40 -30.87 11.56 -15.22
C VAL A 40 -31.48 12.77 -14.52
N ILE A 41 -31.61 12.72 -13.19
CA ILE A 41 -32.08 13.86 -12.38
C ILE A 41 -31.15 15.07 -12.52
N SER A 42 -29.83 14.88 -12.54
CA SER A 42 -28.87 15.99 -12.70
C SER A 42 -28.83 16.62 -14.08
N GLU A 43 -29.29 15.90 -15.11
CA GLU A 43 -29.40 16.39 -16.50
C GLU A 43 -30.77 17.03 -16.77
N CYS A 44 -31.70 16.97 -15.81
CA CYS A 44 -33.02 17.55 -15.96
C CYS A 44 -32.93 19.07 -16.12
N PRO A 45 -33.50 19.66 -17.18
CA PRO A 45 -33.41 21.10 -17.43
C PRO A 45 -34.29 21.94 -16.48
N VAL A 46 -35.11 21.30 -15.65
CA VAL A 46 -36.00 21.96 -14.69
C VAL A 46 -35.18 22.38 -13.46
N THR A 47 -35.05 23.70 -13.25
CA THR A 47 -34.22 24.27 -12.17
C THR A 47 -34.85 24.19 -10.78
N ASP A 48 -36.17 23.99 -10.69
CA ASP A 48 -36.92 23.85 -9.42
C ASP A 48 -37.54 22.45 -9.31
N LEU A 49 -36.75 21.43 -9.65
CA LEU A 49 -37.20 20.04 -9.61
C LEU A 49 -37.34 19.59 -8.14
N ILE A 50 -38.57 19.36 -7.70
CA ILE A 50 -38.86 18.79 -6.39
C ILE A 50 -38.63 17.26 -6.46
N SER A 51 -37.64 16.76 -5.72
CA SER A 51 -37.39 15.32 -5.62
C SER A 51 -38.15 14.71 -4.44
N MET A 52 -39.08 13.80 -4.73
CA MET A 52 -39.69 12.90 -3.75
C MET A 52 -39.09 11.48 -3.82
N ALA A 53 -38.05 11.29 -4.63
CA ALA A 53 -37.45 9.99 -4.89
C ALA A 53 -36.39 9.59 -3.87
N ASN A 54 -35.80 10.57 -3.16
CA ASN A 54 -34.69 10.31 -2.25
C ASN A 54 -35.17 9.69 -0.93
N GLY A 55 -34.51 8.61 -0.50
CA GLY A 55 -34.74 7.96 0.80
C GLY A 55 -33.91 8.57 1.94
N ASP A 56 -33.13 9.62 1.68
CA ASP A 56 -32.32 10.28 2.70
C ASP A 56 -33.16 11.05 3.73
N PRO A 57 -32.90 10.86 5.05
CA PRO A 57 -33.45 11.76 6.06
C PRO A 57 -32.95 13.18 5.83
N HIS A 58 -33.83 14.18 5.99
CA HIS A 58 -33.47 15.59 5.86
C HIS A 58 -32.39 15.98 6.88
N HIS A 59 -31.40 16.78 6.47
CA HIS A 59 -30.24 17.14 7.28
C HIS A 59 -30.56 17.87 8.59
N SER A 60 -31.76 18.44 8.75
CA SER A 60 -32.24 18.99 10.02
C SER A 60 -32.42 17.95 11.12
N LEU A 61 -32.55 16.67 10.75
CA LEU A 61 -32.69 15.54 11.66
C LEU A 61 -31.34 14.96 12.10
N TYR A 62 -30.23 15.39 11.49
CA TYR A 62 -28.91 14.93 11.90
C TYR A 62 -28.54 15.56 13.25
N PRO A 63 -28.10 14.79 14.26
CA PRO A 63 -27.82 15.29 15.60
C PRO A 63 -26.46 16.02 15.70
N PHE A 64 -25.96 16.58 14.60
CA PHE A 64 -24.66 17.25 14.52
C PHE A 64 -24.83 18.64 13.91
N ARG A 65 -24.45 19.66 14.67
CA ARG A 65 -24.38 21.05 14.18
C ARG A 65 -22.98 21.41 13.70
N GLN A 66 -21.96 20.82 14.32
CA GLN A 66 -20.56 21.10 14.09
C GLN A 66 -19.70 19.90 14.51
N ILE A 67 -18.60 19.68 13.79
CA ILE A 67 -17.54 18.75 14.15
C ILE A 67 -16.24 19.54 14.19
N MET A 68 -15.45 19.34 15.25
CA MET A 68 -14.17 20.01 15.47
C MET A 68 -13.06 18.99 15.56
N TYR A 69 -11.94 19.25 14.89
CA TYR A 69 -10.73 18.44 14.99
C TYR A 69 -9.59 19.32 15.47
N GLU A 70 -8.94 18.89 16.54
CA GLU A 70 -7.71 19.48 17.03
C GLU A 70 -6.52 18.70 16.45
N VAL A 71 -5.73 19.36 15.63
CA VAL A 71 -4.59 18.78 14.90
C VAL A 71 -3.33 19.61 15.16
N PRO A 72 -2.12 19.07 14.95
CA PRO A 72 -0.92 19.88 15.05
C PRO A 72 -0.95 21.03 14.04
N SER A 73 -0.45 22.20 14.45
CA SER A 73 -0.06 23.22 13.50
C SER A 73 1.22 22.79 12.80
N VAL A 74 1.20 22.83 11.46
CA VAL A 74 2.32 22.42 10.61
C VAL A 74 3.14 23.60 10.09
N GLN A 75 2.72 24.83 10.40
CA GLN A 75 3.41 26.05 10.00
C GLN A 75 4.29 26.62 11.14
N ASP A 76 3.92 26.36 12.39
CA ASP A 76 4.57 26.94 13.57
C ASP A 76 5.84 26.20 14.02
N ALA A 77 6.13 25.03 13.44
CA ALA A 77 7.30 24.22 13.79
C ALA A 77 7.94 23.58 12.55
N PRO A 78 9.28 23.53 12.46
CA PRO A 78 9.97 22.82 11.38
C PRO A 78 9.79 21.29 11.46
N ASP A 79 9.50 20.76 12.65
CA ASP A 79 9.27 19.34 12.92
C ASP A 79 7.93 19.14 13.68
N PRO A 80 6.78 19.19 12.98
CA PRO A 80 5.45 19.11 13.60
C PRO A 80 5.15 17.77 14.28
N VAL A 81 5.69 16.64 13.81
CA VAL A 81 5.47 15.32 14.43
C VAL A 81 6.15 15.25 15.79
N THR A 82 7.43 15.63 15.88
CA THR A 82 8.16 15.59 17.14
C THR A 82 7.59 16.59 18.15
N SER A 83 7.25 17.80 17.73
CA SER A 83 6.66 18.81 18.63
C SER A 83 5.29 18.39 19.13
N TRP A 84 4.44 17.81 18.27
CA TRP A 84 3.15 17.27 18.66
C TRP A 84 3.29 16.09 19.64
N ARG A 85 4.17 15.14 19.33
CA ARG A 85 4.44 13.96 20.17
C ARG A 85 4.93 14.34 21.57
N ASN A 86 5.69 15.43 21.68
CA ASN A 86 6.24 15.92 22.94
C ASN A 86 5.31 16.94 23.65
N ASN A 87 4.08 17.16 23.15
CA ASN A 87 3.14 18.16 23.65
C ASN A 87 3.71 19.60 23.72
N SER A 88 4.63 19.95 22.82
CA SER A 88 5.24 21.28 22.74
C SER A 88 4.81 22.09 21.51
N GLY A 89 4.18 21.45 20.52
CA GLY A 89 3.64 22.11 19.33
C GLY A 89 2.30 22.81 19.59
N LEU A 90 2.00 23.84 18.80
CA LEU A 90 0.69 24.49 18.79
C LEU A 90 -0.36 23.60 18.11
N ALA A 91 -1.60 23.73 18.55
CA ALA A 91 -2.74 23.09 17.92
C ALA A 91 -3.44 24.03 16.92
N GLN A 92 -3.85 23.49 15.77
CA GLN A 92 -4.78 24.09 14.83
C GLN A 92 -6.14 23.41 14.97
N ILE A 93 -7.21 24.20 14.96
CA ILE A 93 -8.59 23.68 14.99
C ILE A 93 -9.21 23.80 13.61
N ILE A 94 -9.47 22.67 12.96
CA ILE A 94 -10.25 22.59 11.72
C ILE A 94 -11.68 22.16 12.02
N ARG A 95 -12.65 22.62 11.22
CA ARG A 95 -14.08 22.49 11.55
C ARG A 95 -14.90 22.20 10.31
N SER A 96 -15.92 21.37 10.49
CA SER A 96 -17.02 21.24 9.54
C SER A 96 -18.33 21.63 10.22
N TYR A 97 -19.14 22.40 9.50
CA TYR A 97 -20.41 22.91 10.00
C TYR A 97 -21.58 22.35 9.19
N ARG A 98 -22.78 22.34 9.79
CA ARG A 98 -24.00 21.99 9.06
C ARG A 98 -24.51 23.14 8.19
N ASP A 99 -24.50 24.36 8.72
CA ASP A 99 -25.18 25.52 8.14
C ASP A 99 -24.25 26.74 7.94
N GLN A 100 -22.94 26.57 8.14
CA GLN A 100 -21.93 27.62 7.93
C GLN A 100 -20.94 27.18 6.85
N GLU A 101 -20.22 28.15 6.29
CA GLU A 101 -19.17 27.90 5.31
C GLU A 101 -18.04 27.03 5.88
N CYS A 102 -17.66 26.02 5.11
CA CYS A 102 -16.53 25.12 5.35
C CYS A 102 -16.26 24.33 4.05
N ALA A 103 -15.16 23.59 3.97
CA ALA A 103 -14.81 22.87 2.75
C ALA A 103 -15.76 21.70 2.44
N LEU A 104 -16.26 21.02 3.47
CA LEU A 104 -17.25 19.97 3.34
C LEU A 104 -18.25 20.00 4.50
N SER A 105 -19.46 20.46 4.21
CA SER A 105 -20.52 20.64 5.19
C SER A 105 -21.10 19.30 5.68
N ILE A 106 -21.65 19.29 6.90
CA ILE A 106 -22.39 18.13 7.43
C ILE A 106 -23.63 17.85 6.57
N ARG A 107 -24.24 18.90 5.99
CA ARG A 107 -25.40 18.79 5.09
C ARG A 107 -25.08 17.96 3.85
N ASP A 108 -23.89 18.12 3.29
CA ASP A 108 -23.49 17.46 2.04
C ASP A 108 -22.82 16.10 2.28
N ALA A 109 -22.18 15.91 3.44
CA ALA A 109 -21.37 14.72 3.71
C ALA A 109 -22.15 13.53 4.25
N PHE A 110 -23.24 13.76 4.97
CA PHE A 110 -23.99 12.74 5.71
C PHE A 110 -25.09 12.01 4.92
N PRO A 111 -25.71 12.58 3.86
CA PRO A 111 -26.60 11.83 2.97
C PRO A 111 -25.90 10.64 2.29
N TYR A 112 -26.67 9.71 1.72
CA TYR A 112 -26.10 8.65 0.88
C TYR A 112 -25.31 9.26 -0.29
N SER A 113 -24.13 8.71 -0.55
CA SER A 113 -23.20 9.24 -1.56
C SER A 113 -22.90 8.24 -2.69
N ARG A 114 -22.25 8.76 -3.73
CA ARG A 114 -21.82 7.98 -4.89
C ARG A 114 -20.70 7.00 -4.50
N ALA A 115 -20.65 5.85 -5.17
CA ALA A 115 -19.68 4.78 -4.92
C ALA A 115 -18.24 5.26 -4.78
N ALA A 116 -17.84 6.20 -5.64
CA ALA A 116 -16.45 6.68 -5.69
C ALA A 116 -16.04 7.47 -4.43
N GLY A 117 -16.99 7.96 -3.63
CA GLY A 117 -16.76 8.86 -2.49
C GLY A 117 -17.30 10.28 -2.72
N LEU A 118 -17.34 11.07 -1.65
CA LEU A 118 -17.78 12.46 -1.66
C LEU A 118 -16.90 13.27 -2.62
N LYS A 119 -17.54 14.09 -3.46
CA LYS A 119 -16.87 14.79 -4.56
C LYS A 119 -15.73 15.67 -4.05
N GLN A 120 -15.96 16.47 -3.02
CA GLN A 120 -15.00 17.39 -2.45
C GLN A 120 -13.74 16.66 -1.95
N CYS A 121 -13.92 15.51 -1.27
CA CYS A 121 -12.81 14.66 -0.84
C CYS A 121 -12.04 14.08 -2.03
N ARG A 122 -12.74 13.62 -3.07
CA ARG A 122 -12.09 13.15 -4.30
C ARG A 122 -11.34 14.26 -5.03
N ASP A 123 -11.86 15.48 -5.05
CA ASP A 123 -11.24 16.62 -5.72
C ASP A 123 -9.90 16.95 -5.04
N VAL A 124 -9.89 17.14 -3.70
CA VAL A 124 -8.63 17.45 -2.98
C VAL A 124 -7.60 16.33 -3.09
N LEU A 125 -8.02 15.06 -3.14
CA LEU A 125 -7.10 13.94 -3.34
C LEU A 125 -6.65 13.80 -4.80
N THR A 126 -7.47 14.21 -5.76
CA THR A 126 -7.07 14.30 -7.17
C THR A 126 -5.99 15.36 -7.34
N ASP A 127 -6.15 16.52 -6.70
CA ASP A 127 -5.16 17.60 -6.74
C ASP A 127 -3.86 17.19 -6.04
N PHE A 128 -3.95 16.57 -4.85
CA PHE A 128 -2.80 15.95 -4.18
C PHE A 128 -2.09 14.95 -5.10
N THR A 129 -2.84 14.05 -5.74
CA THR A 129 -2.29 13.02 -6.62
C THR A 129 -1.59 13.62 -7.84
N LYS A 130 -2.16 14.67 -8.45
CA LYS A 130 -1.55 15.41 -9.55
C LYS A 130 -0.25 16.10 -9.15
N LEU A 131 -0.23 16.75 -7.99
CA LEU A 131 0.96 17.45 -7.50
C LEU A 131 2.11 16.49 -7.18
N ILE A 132 1.81 15.38 -6.51
CA ILE A 132 2.83 14.43 -6.03
C ILE A 132 3.25 13.42 -7.11
N PHE A 133 2.30 12.83 -7.83
CA PHE A 133 2.58 11.72 -8.76
C PHE A 133 2.48 12.11 -10.24
N ALA A 134 1.74 13.18 -10.55
CA ALA A 134 1.48 13.66 -11.91
C ALA A 134 1.03 12.55 -12.89
N PRO A 135 -0.02 11.77 -12.58
CA PRO A 135 -0.57 10.81 -13.54
C PRO A 135 -1.17 11.55 -14.75
N PRO A 136 -1.17 10.95 -15.94
CA PRO A 136 -1.71 11.57 -17.14
C PRO A 136 -3.24 11.70 -17.09
N ASN A 137 -3.96 10.58 -17.10
CA ASN A 137 -5.42 10.50 -17.28
C ASN A 137 -6.06 9.51 -16.29
N HIS A 138 -5.77 9.68 -14.99
CA HIS A 138 -6.26 8.78 -13.94
C HIS A 138 -7.27 9.45 -13.01
N HIS A 139 -8.14 8.63 -12.44
CA HIS A 139 -9.22 9.04 -11.54
C HIS A 139 -9.04 8.42 -10.15
N VAL A 140 -9.43 9.18 -9.12
CA VAL A 140 -9.41 8.76 -7.72
C VAL A 140 -10.75 8.14 -7.32
N LEU A 141 -10.69 6.94 -6.72
CA LEU A 141 -11.81 6.26 -6.05
C LEU A 141 -11.46 5.99 -4.59
N LEU A 142 -12.28 6.45 -3.65
CA LEU A 142 -12.05 6.24 -2.22
C LEU A 142 -12.29 4.79 -1.80
N THR A 143 -11.52 4.33 -0.82
CA THR A 143 -11.57 2.96 -0.27
C THR A 143 -11.56 2.97 1.25
N LEU A 144 -11.91 1.83 1.86
CA LEU A 144 -11.79 1.60 3.30
C LEU A 144 -10.35 1.30 3.75
N GLY A 145 -9.36 1.88 3.05
CA GLY A 145 -7.92 1.62 3.17
C GLY A 145 -7.41 0.50 2.25
N ASN A 146 -6.09 0.27 2.21
CA ASN A 146 -5.46 -0.67 1.26
C ASN A 146 -6.04 -2.08 1.26
N SER A 147 -6.43 -2.65 2.41
CA SER A 147 -7.06 -3.98 2.45
C SER A 147 -8.33 -4.07 1.59
N ASP A 148 -9.14 -3.02 1.62
CA ASP A 148 -10.32 -2.91 0.79
C ASP A 148 -9.94 -2.61 -0.66
N GLY A 149 -9.00 -1.69 -0.88
CA GLY A 149 -8.48 -1.39 -2.23
C GLY A 149 -7.93 -2.63 -2.95
N ILE A 150 -7.11 -3.43 -2.27
CA ILE A 150 -6.56 -4.70 -2.76
C ILE A 150 -7.70 -5.66 -3.11
N THR A 151 -8.69 -5.81 -2.24
CA THR A 151 -9.84 -6.67 -2.51
C THR A 151 -10.60 -6.20 -3.75
N LYS A 152 -10.81 -4.89 -3.92
CA LYS A 152 -11.47 -4.32 -5.09
C LYS A 152 -10.72 -4.61 -6.39
N VAL A 153 -9.41 -4.34 -6.44
CA VAL A 153 -8.60 -4.60 -7.65
C VAL A 153 -8.45 -6.10 -7.92
N PHE A 154 -8.43 -6.92 -6.87
CA PHE A 154 -8.41 -8.37 -7.04
C PHE A 154 -9.72 -8.87 -7.63
N ARG A 155 -10.88 -8.40 -7.20
CA ARG A 155 -12.15 -8.77 -7.86
C ARG A 155 -12.29 -8.18 -9.26
N LEU A 156 -11.60 -7.08 -9.54
CA LEU A 156 -11.55 -6.48 -10.87
C LEU A 156 -10.87 -7.38 -11.90
N PHE A 157 -9.79 -8.08 -11.54
CA PHE A 157 -8.98 -8.86 -12.50
C PHE A 157 -8.98 -10.38 -12.26
N GLY A 158 -9.21 -10.80 -11.02
CA GLY A 158 -9.13 -12.18 -10.56
C GLY A 158 -10.44 -12.94 -10.62
N GLU A 159 -10.43 -14.18 -10.13
CA GLU A 159 -11.62 -15.02 -10.05
C GLU A 159 -12.56 -14.57 -8.91
N LYS A 160 -13.82 -14.99 -9.01
CA LYS A 160 -14.85 -14.67 -8.02
C LYS A 160 -14.40 -15.13 -6.64
N GLY A 161 -14.40 -14.19 -5.68
CA GLY A 161 -13.99 -14.46 -4.30
C GLY A 161 -12.55 -14.06 -3.97
N MET A 162 -11.73 -13.60 -4.93
CA MET A 162 -10.38 -13.11 -4.63
C MET A 162 -10.44 -11.88 -3.71
N THR A 163 -9.78 -11.96 -2.54
CA THR A 163 -9.72 -10.87 -1.54
C THR A 163 -8.28 -10.61 -1.09
N ASN A 164 -8.08 -9.61 -0.21
CA ASN A 164 -6.80 -9.32 0.44
C ASN A 164 -6.23 -10.45 1.32
N SER A 165 -6.93 -11.58 1.47
CA SER A 165 -6.38 -12.84 1.98
C SER A 165 -6.41 -13.91 0.88
N PRO A 166 -5.62 -13.75 -0.18
CA PRO A 166 -5.83 -14.49 -1.43
C PRO A 166 -5.49 -15.98 -1.30
N LEU A 167 -4.65 -16.37 -0.33
CA LEU A 167 -4.42 -17.78 0.04
C LEU A 167 -5.69 -18.47 0.55
N ALA A 168 -6.60 -17.73 1.20
CA ALA A 168 -7.85 -18.27 1.71
C ALA A 168 -8.88 -18.55 0.61
N TYR A 169 -8.67 -18.05 -0.61
CA TYR A 169 -9.62 -18.16 -1.74
C TYR A 169 -9.07 -18.95 -2.94
N GLY A 170 -8.01 -19.74 -2.74
CA GLY A 170 -7.50 -20.67 -3.77
C GLY A 170 -6.85 -20.00 -4.98
N VAL A 171 -6.50 -18.72 -4.86
CA VAL A 171 -5.84 -17.95 -5.94
C VAL A 171 -4.44 -18.51 -6.15
N LYS A 172 -4.13 -18.87 -7.39
CA LYS A 172 -2.81 -19.37 -7.76
C LYS A 172 -1.81 -18.21 -7.85
N TRP A 173 -0.99 -18.09 -6.82
CA TRP A 173 0.13 -17.14 -6.81
C TRP A 173 1.35 -17.74 -7.51
N VAL A 174 2.06 -16.87 -8.22
CA VAL A 174 3.35 -17.20 -8.82
C VAL A 174 4.38 -16.29 -8.18
N GLY A 175 5.26 -16.87 -7.37
CA GLY A 175 6.36 -16.14 -6.76
C GLY A 175 7.39 -15.74 -7.80
N VAL A 176 7.83 -14.47 -7.76
CA VAL A 176 8.95 -13.97 -8.55
C VAL A 176 10.13 -13.74 -7.60
N LYS A 177 11.35 -14.14 -8.00
CA LYS A 177 12.52 -13.98 -7.15
C LYS A 177 12.84 -12.50 -6.91
N MET A 178 13.38 -12.25 -5.72
CA MET A 178 13.72 -10.92 -5.22
C MET A 178 15.12 -10.95 -4.61
N ASP A 179 15.78 -9.79 -4.59
CA ASP A 179 16.99 -9.53 -3.79
C ASP A 179 16.77 -8.32 -2.86
N SER A 180 17.84 -7.74 -2.30
CA SER A 180 17.75 -6.58 -1.40
C SER A 180 17.12 -5.34 -2.06
N GLY A 181 17.15 -5.24 -3.39
CA GLY A 181 16.50 -4.18 -4.17
C GLY A 181 15.10 -4.55 -4.66
N GLY A 182 14.48 -5.61 -4.14
CA GLY A 182 13.13 -6.04 -4.47
C GLY A 182 13.08 -7.03 -5.65
N ILE A 183 11.97 -7.04 -6.40
CA ILE A 183 11.78 -7.93 -7.56
C ILE A 183 12.91 -7.76 -8.57
N ILE A 184 13.46 -8.89 -9.03
CA ILE A 184 14.46 -8.96 -10.08
C ILE A 184 13.74 -8.98 -11.44
N PRO A 185 13.87 -7.95 -12.29
CA PRO A 185 13.14 -7.87 -13.56
C PRO A 185 13.38 -9.08 -14.48
N GLU A 186 14.61 -9.56 -14.54
CA GLU A 186 15.01 -10.70 -15.38
C GLU A 186 14.32 -11.99 -14.91
N GLU A 187 14.04 -12.13 -13.62
CA GLU A 187 13.29 -13.27 -13.06
C GLU A 187 11.79 -13.16 -13.31
N LEU A 188 11.23 -11.94 -13.31
CA LEU A 188 9.85 -11.69 -13.74
C LEU A 188 9.67 -12.12 -15.20
N GLU A 189 10.57 -11.67 -16.09
CA GLU A 189 10.52 -12.03 -17.50
C GLU A 189 10.72 -13.54 -17.71
N ARG A 190 11.68 -14.16 -17.00
CA ARG A 190 11.91 -15.61 -17.06
C ARG A 190 10.64 -16.40 -16.71
N VAL A 191 9.90 -15.99 -15.70
CA VAL A 191 8.62 -16.64 -15.30
C VAL A 191 7.62 -16.59 -16.46
N LEU A 192 7.51 -15.46 -17.14
CA LEU A 192 6.57 -15.27 -18.25
C LEU A 192 6.99 -16.05 -19.50
N VAL A 193 8.28 -16.05 -19.83
CA VAL A 193 8.86 -16.78 -20.97
C VAL A 193 8.72 -18.29 -20.82
N LYS A 194 8.99 -18.83 -19.61
CA LYS A 194 8.95 -20.27 -19.34
C LYS A 194 7.54 -20.79 -19.02
N TRP A 195 6.52 -19.94 -19.10
CA TRP A 195 5.17 -20.31 -18.69
C TRP A 195 4.55 -21.32 -19.66
N ASP A 196 4.24 -22.53 -19.17
CA ASP A 196 3.57 -23.58 -19.93
C ASP A 196 2.07 -23.54 -19.64
N GLU A 197 1.28 -22.94 -20.54
CA GLU A 197 -0.17 -22.80 -20.34
C GLU A 197 -0.92 -24.13 -20.32
N VAL A 198 -0.37 -25.18 -20.93
CA VAL A 198 -0.99 -26.53 -20.94
C VAL A 198 -0.87 -27.15 -19.54
N LYS A 199 0.26 -26.97 -18.87
CA LYS A 199 0.50 -27.54 -17.54
C LYS A 199 0.02 -26.66 -16.39
N LEU A 200 0.16 -25.34 -16.52
CA LEU A 200 -0.02 -24.39 -15.42
C LEU A 200 -1.33 -23.62 -15.51
N GLY A 201 -2.01 -23.68 -16.66
CA GLY A 201 -3.15 -22.83 -16.99
C GLY A 201 -2.73 -21.47 -17.53
N ARG A 202 -3.69 -20.56 -17.67
CA ARG A 202 -3.48 -19.22 -18.25
C ARG A 202 -2.30 -18.48 -17.63
N ARG A 203 -1.45 -17.87 -18.46
CA ARG A 203 -0.31 -17.06 -18.02
C ARG A 203 -0.73 -15.93 -17.06
N PRO A 204 0.08 -15.61 -16.04
CA PRO A 204 -0.16 -14.45 -15.18
C PRO A 204 -0.27 -13.16 -16.01
N ARG A 205 -1.29 -12.36 -15.68
CA ARG A 205 -1.61 -11.08 -16.34
C ARG A 205 -1.66 -9.88 -15.39
N VAL A 206 -1.46 -10.13 -14.09
CA VAL A 206 -1.48 -9.12 -13.03
C VAL A 206 -0.24 -9.29 -12.18
N LEU A 207 0.51 -8.20 -12.00
CA LEU A 207 1.62 -8.09 -11.07
C LEU A 207 1.13 -7.30 -9.84
N TYR A 208 1.03 -7.97 -8.70
CA TYR A 208 0.88 -7.30 -7.41
C TYR A 208 2.27 -7.01 -6.82
N ILE A 209 2.53 -5.76 -6.45
CA ILE A 209 3.83 -5.35 -5.95
C ILE A 209 3.69 -4.27 -4.88
N ILE A 210 4.59 -4.32 -3.88
CA ILE A 210 4.80 -3.27 -2.88
C ILE A 210 6.19 -2.66 -3.15
N PRO A 211 6.28 -1.58 -3.95
CA PRO A 211 7.56 -1.09 -4.45
C PRO A 211 8.45 -0.38 -3.43
N VAL A 212 7.86 0.24 -2.42
CA VAL A 212 8.58 0.99 -1.38
C VAL A 212 8.39 0.34 -0.02
N GLY A 213 9.50 0.05 0.67
CA GLY A 213 9.48 -0.54 2.01
C GLY A 213 8.72 -1.85 2.05
N GLN A 214 9.02 -2.75 1.09
CA GLN A 214 8.27 -3.97 0.81
C GLN A 214 7.99 -4.76 2.09
N ASN A 215 6.74 -5.20 2.28
CA ASN A 215 6.39 -6.06 3.39
C ASN A 215 6.51 -7.53 2.96
N PRO A 216 7.43 -8.33 3.55
CA PRO A 216 8.14 -8.09 4.81
C PRO A 216 9.60 -7.64 4.70
N THR A 217 10.20 -7.63 3.52
CA THR A 217 11.67 -7.55 3.33
C THR A 217 12.31 -6.19 3.63
N GLY A 218 11.52 -5.10 3.63
CA GLY A 218 11.99 -3.73 3.70
C GLY A 218 12.65 -3.21 2.40
N SER A 219 12.71 -4.03 1.34
CA SER A 219 13.33 -3.66 0.07
C SER A 219 12.56 -2.53 -0.64
N THR A 220 13.30 -1.71 -1.41
CA THR A 220 12.72 -0.62 -2.20
C THR A 220 13.25 -0.69 -3.63
N LEU A 221 12.34 -0.65 -4.61
CA LEU A 221 12.71 -0.69 -6.03
C LEU A 221 13.37 0.63 -6.46
N SER A 222 14.53 0.53 -7.10
CA SER A 222 15.15 1.64 -7.82
C SER A 222 14.33 2.06 -9.05
N VAL A 223 14.56 3.29 -9.53
CA VAL A 223 13.91 3.82 -10.74
C VAL A 223 14.19 2.93 -11.95
N ASP A 224 15.41 2.44 -12.11
CA ASP A 224 15.79 1.60 -13.25
C ASP A 224 15.07 0.25 -13.22
N ARG A 225 14.90 -0.35 -12.04
CA ARG A 225 14.10 -1.58 -11.89
C ARG A 225 12.64 -1.35 -12.23
N ARG A 226 12.05 -0.23 -11.77
CA ARG A 226 10.67 0.14 -12.12
C ARG A 226 10.51 0.29 -13.64
N LYS A 227 11.42 0.98 -14.32
CA LYS A 227 11.40 1.12 -15.79
C LYS A 227 11.47 -0.23 -16.49
N LYS A 228 12.37 -1.12 -16.07
CA LYS A 228 12.47 -2.48 -16.62
C LYS A 228 11.19 -3.30 -16.40
N ILE A 229 10.65 -3.27 -15.19
CA ILE A 229 9.39 -3.97 -14.84
C ILE A 229 8.23 -3.40 -15.66
N TYR A 230 8.14 -2.08 -15.84
CA TYR A 230 7.13 -1.46 -16.67
C TYR A 230 7.26 -1.90 -18.13
N ALA A 231 8.46 -1.89 -18.70
CA ALA A 231 8.69 -2.39 -20.06
C ALA A 231 8.33 -3.87 -20.24
N ILE A 232 8.61 -4.72 -19.24
CA ILE A 232 8.15 -6.12 -19.22
C ILE A 232 6.63 -6.18 -19.18
N ALA A 233 5.99 -5.35 -18.34
CA ALA A 233 4.53 -5.27 -18.28
C ALA A 233 3.93 -4.85 -19.63
N GLN A 234 4.57 -3.93 -20.37
CA GLN A 234 4.16 -3.58 -21.73
C GLN A 234 4.29 -4.76 -22.69
N THR A 235 5.46 -5.40 -22.71
CA THR A 235 5.78 -6.52 -23.63
C THR A 235 4.85 -7.71 -23.42
N TRP A 236 4.58 -8.04 -22.16
CA TRP A 236 3.82 -9.23 -21.77
C TRP A 236 2.37 -8.94 -21.44
N ASP A 237 1.93 -7.70 -21.67
CA ASP A 237 0.58 -7.21 -21.40
C ASP A 237 0.12 -7.54 -19.97
N LEU A 238 0.82 -6.95 -18.98
CA LEU A 238 0.48 -7.08 -17.56
C LEU A 238 -0.17 -5.80 -17.05
N ILE A 239 -1.12 -5.97 -16.12
CA ILE A 239 -1.59 -4.93 -15.21
C ILE A 239 -0.67 -4.88 -13.98
N ILE A 240 -0.32 -3.68 -13.52
CA ILE A 240 0.47 -3.49 -12.30
C ILE A 240 -0.45 -2.97 -11.20
N ILE A 241 -0.57 -3.73 -10.11
CA ILE A 241 -1.18 -3.28 -8.86
C ILE A 241 -0.04 -2.80 -7.95
N GLU A 242 0.09 -1.49 -7.82
CA GLU A 242 1.06 -0.82 -6.95
C GLU A 242 0.42 -0.56 -5.59
N ASP A 243 0.69 -1.44 -4.62
CA ASP A 243 0.23 -1.30 -3.23
C ASP A 243 1.29 -0.59 -2.39
N ASP A 244 1.09 0.69 -2.08
CA ASP A 244 2.18 1.56 -1.62
C ASP A 244 1.88 2.29 -0.30
N PRO A 245 1.49 1.57 0.78
CA PRO A 245 1.12 2.17 2.07
C PRO A 245 2.30 2.89 2.76
N TYR A 246 3.52 2.61 2.32
CA TYR A 246 4.76 3.12 2.92
C TYR A 246 5.47 4.17 2.06
N TYR A 247 4.87 4.59 0.94
CA TYR A 247 5.52 5.45 -0.05
C TYR A 247 6.14 6.72 0.55
N PHE A 248 5.48 7.36 1.52
CA PHE A 248 6.01 8.58 2.13
C PHE A 248 7.09 8.35 3.20
N LEU A 249 7.33 7.10 3.60
CA LEU A 249 8.34 6.69 4.59
C LEU A 249 9.68 6.31 3.92
N GLN A 250 10.08 7.00 2.84
CA GLN A 250 11.39 6.86 2.20
C GLN A 250 12.42 7.70 2.94
N TYR A 251 13.49 7.13 3.44
CA TYR A 251 14.46 7.85 4.27
C TYR A 251 15.51 8.55 3.42
N ASP A 252 15.91 9.75 3.85
CA ASP A 252 16.67 10.65 2.99
C ASP A 252 18.14 10.26 2.81
N ILE A 253 18.61 10.62 1.61
CA ILE A 253 19.99 10.65 1.12
C ILE A 253 20.58 12.09 1.24
N LEU A 254 19.79 13.15 1.45
CA LEU A 254 20.28 14.54 1.59
C LEU A 254 19.33 15.43 2.43
N GLN A 255 19.87 16.08 3.47
CA GLN A 255 19.18 17.18 4.17
C GLN A 255 19.53 18.52 3.50
N THR A 256 18.54 19.28 3.04
CA THR A 256 18.76 20.67 2.62
C THR A 256 18.54 21.60 3.80
N ASN A 257 19.57 22.37 4.17
CA ASN A 257 19.58 23.27 5.34
C ASN A 257 18.69 24.52 5.22
N CYS A 258 17.98 24.71 4.10
CA CYS A 258 17.03 25.79 3.93
C CYS A 258 15.68 25.21 3.50
N ALA A 259 14.66 25.36 4.34
CA ALA A 259 13.28 25.12 3.93
C ALA A 259 12.83 26.30 3.06
N PRO A 260 12.41 26.08 1.81
CA PRO A 260 11.82 27.14 1.00
C PRO A 260 10.66 27.81 1.74
N THR A 261 10.54 29.12 1.60
CA THR A 261 9.40 29.89 2.11
C THR A 261 8.20 29.84 1.17
N ASP A 262 8.41 29.54 -0.12
CA ASP A 262 7.35 29.39 -1.11
C ASP A 262 6.69 28.00 -1.04
N PRO A 263 5.35 27.90 -0.95
CA PRO A 263 4.65 26.62 -0.85
C PRO A 263 4.87 25.68 -2.04
N ASP A 264 4.87 26.21 -3.26
CA ASP A 264 5.02 25.39 -4.48
C ASP A 264 6.46 24.87 -4.60
N GLU A 265 7.45 25.70 -4.25
CA GLU A 265 8.84 25.28 -4.15
C GLU A 265 9.04 24.20 -3.08
N PHE A 266 8.38 24.32 -1.92
CA PHE A 266 8.43 23.30 -0.88
C PHE A 266 7.88 21.96 -1.39
N ILE A 267 6.71 21.94 -2.03
CA ILE A 267 6.11 20.73 -2.59
C ILE A 267 7.02 20.12 -3.65
N LYS A 268 7.59 20.93 -4.55
CA LYS A 268 8.53 20.47 -5.58
C LYS A 268 9.79 19.85 -4.98
N ASN A 269 10.37 20.50 -3.97
CA ASN A 269 11.56 19.98 -3.27
C ASN A 269 11.24 18.69 -2.51
N PHE A 270 10.12 18.64 -1.79
CA PHE A 270 9.65 17.42 -1.14
C PHE A 270 9.46 16.27 -2.14
N ARG A 271 8.80 16.53 -3.27
CA ARG A 271 8.62 15.52 -4.33
C ARG A 271 9.95 15.03 -4.90
N SER A 272 10.95 15.91 -5.03
CA SER A 272 12.27 15.54 -5.56
C SER A 272 13.04 14.54 -4.67
N THR A 273 12.68 14.41 -3.39
CA THR A 273 13.26 13.40 -2.47
C THR A 273 12.52 12.06 -2.52
N LEU A 274 11.52 11.91 -3.39
CA LEU A 274 10.74 10.67 -3.55
C LEU A 274 11.15 9.94 -4.82
N ILE A 275 11.29 8.62 -4.73
CA ILE A 275 11.48 7.75 -5.89
C ILE A 275 10.19 7.78 -6.74
N PRO A 276 10.26 8.07 -8.06
CA PRO A 276 9.12 8.01 -8.96
C PRO A 276 8.34 6.69 -8.89
N THR A 277 7.01 6.77 -8.94
CA THR A 277 6.07 5.64 -8.87
C THR A 277 5.86 4.98 -10.22
N PHE A 278 5.29 3.76 -10.24
CA PHE A 278 4.79 3.19 -11.49
C PHE A 278 3.70 4.07 -12.10
N LEU A 279 2.82 4.64 -11.27
CA LEU A 279 1.78 5.56 -11.71
C LEU A 279 2.35 6.77 -12.48
N SER A 280 3.47 7.35 -12.02
CA SER A 280 4.09 8.52 -12.66
C SER A 280 4.72 8.23 -14.03
N MET A 281 4.91 6.96 -14.38
CA MET A 281 5.42 6.51 -15.69
C MET A 281 4.36 5.77 -16.52
N ASP A 282 3.10 5.78 -16.07
CA ASP A 282 2.04 4.96 -16.66
C ASP A 282 1.43 5.58 -17.92
N VAL A 283 2.15 5.50 -19.03
CA VAL A 283 1.72 6.00 -20.35
C VAL A 283 0.58 5.18 -20.96
N ASP A 284 0.42 3.92 -20.54
CA ASP A 284 -0.58 2.97 -21.08
C ASP A 284 -1.87 2.92 -20.25
N GLY A 285 -1.90 3.54 -19.06
CA GLY A 285 -3.02 3.38 -18.12
C GLY A 285 -3.11 1.99 -17.47
N ARG A 286 -2.02 1.21 -17.43
CA ARG A 286 -1.97 -0.18 -16.93
C ARG A 286 -1.67 -0.30 -15.42
N VAL A 287 -1.51 0.81 -14.72
CA VAL A 287 -1.19 0.86 -13.29
C VAL A 287 -2.44 1.22 -12.47
N LEU A 288 -2.69 0.43 -11.42
CA LEU A 288 -3.62 0.76 -10.35
C LEU A 288 -2.83 0.97 -9.08
N ARG A 289 -2.73 2.22 -8.65
CA ARG A 289 -2.04 2.59 -7.41
C ARG A 289 -3.01 2.60 -6.24
N ILE A 290 -2.62 2.00 -5.12
CA ILE A 290 -3.42 1.91 -3.89
C ILE A 290 -2.70 2.65 -2.76
N ASP A 291 -3.31 3.75 -2.31
CA ASP A 291 -2.81 4.60 -1.23
C ASP A 291 -3.73 4.54 0.00
N THR A 292 -3.17 4.85 1.17
CA THR A 292 -3.90 4.83 2.46
C THR A 292 -3.41 5.88 3.43
N PHE A 293 -4.34 6.38 4.25
CA PHE A 293 -4.01 7.20 5.41
C PHE A 293 -3.52 6.40 6.62
N SER A 294 -3.53 5.06 6.55
CA SER A 294 -3.26 4.18 7.70
C SER A 294 -1.86 4.32 8.29
N LYS A 295 -0.86 4.71 7.49
CA LYS A 295 0.54 4.81 7.91
C LYS A 295 1.04 6.24 8.02
N VAL A 296 0.21 7.21 7.64
CA VAL A 296 0.56 8.64 7.64
C VAL A 296 -0.31 9.47 8.58
N LEU A 297 -1.53 9.00 8.91
CA LEU A 297 -2.43 9.61 9.89
C LEU A 297 -2.80 8.60 10.97
N ALA A 298 -3.73 7.66 10.69
CA ALA A 298 -4.09 6.61 11.65
C ALA A 298 -4.75 5.38 10.97
N PRO A 299 -4.41 4.13 11.36
CA PRO A 299 -5.03 2.93 10.81
C PRO A 299 -6.55 2.84 11.01
N GLY A 300 -7.05 3.37 12.13
CA GLY A 300 -8.46 3.34 12.51
C GLY A 300 -9.36 4.23 11.66
N MET A 301 -8.79 5.13 10.85
CA MET A 301 -9.57 6.00 9.94
C MET A 301 -10.24 5.23 8.81
N ARG A 302 -9.79 4.00 8.50
CA ARG A 302 -10.35 3.17 7.42
C ARG A 302 -10.58 3.96 6.13
N LEU A 303 -9.58 4.74 5.71
CA LEU A 303 -9.65 5.61 4.54
C LEU A 303 -8.39 5.47 3.68
N GLY A 304 -8.60 5.30 2.39
CA GLY A 304 -7.57 5.28 1.35
C GLY A 304 -8.18 5.58 -0.01
N TRP A 305 -7.41 5.38 -1.07
CA TRP A 305 -7.91 5.57 -2.43
C TRP A 305 -7.17 4.69 -3.44
N ILE A 306 -7.82 4.44 -4.58
CA ILE A 306 -7.23 3.87 -5.78
C ILE A 306 -7.11 4.97 -6.83
N THR A 307 -5.96 5.05 -7.49
CA THR A 307 -5.75 5.86 -8.69
C THR A 307 -5.62 4.95 -9.90
N SER A 308 -6.51 5.09 -10.88
CA SER A 308 -6.58 4.19 -12.05
C SER A 308 -7.14 4.92 -13.28
N ASN A 309 -6.97 4.35 -14.48
CA ASN A 309 -7.62 4.84 -15.69
C ASN A 309 -9.16 4.84 -15.58
N LYS A 310 -9.84 5.50 -16.53
CA LYS A 310 -11.30 5.64 -16.56
C LYS A 310 -12.06 4.29 -16.60
N LEU A 311 -11.61 3.35 -17.43
CA LEU A 311 -12.24 2.03 -17.57
C LEU A 311 -12.29 1.30 -16.21
N PHE A 312 -11.16 1.23 -15.51
CA PHE A 312 -11.06 0.56 -14.22
C PHE A 312 -11.79 1.34 -13.13
N HIS A 313 -11.71 2.68 -13.14
CA HIS A 313 -12.43 3.53 -12.19
C HIS A 313 -13.95 3.25 -12.20
N LEU A 314 -14.56 3.19 -13.38
CA LEU A 314 -16.00 2.92 -13.51
C LEU A 314 -16.37 1.54 -12.95
N LYS A 315 -15.59 0.49 -13.29
CA LYS A 315 -15.83 -0.86 -12.79
C LYS A 315 -15.61 -1.00 -11.27
N LEU A 316 -14.65 -0.27 -10.72
CA LEU A 316 -14.44 -0.20 -9.27
C LEU A 316 -15.59 0.53 -8.57
N ALA A 317 -16.17 1.56 -9.19
CA ALA A 317 -17.34 2.25 -8.66
C ALA A 317 -18.56 1.31 -8.63
N ASP A 318 -18.85 0.61 -9.72
CA ASP A 318 -19.94 -0.39 -9.78
C ASP A 318 -19.79 -1.47 -8.70
N TYR A 319 -18.55 -1.94 -8.49
CA TYR A 319 -18.23 -2.89 -7.43
C TYR A 319 -18.53 -2.31 -6.04
N THR A 320 -18.14 -1.06 -5.80
CA THR A 320 -18.31 -0.38 -4.51
C THR A 320 -19.78 -0.22 -4.14
N ASP A 321 -20.63 0.12 -5.12
CA ASP A 321 -22.08 0.30 -4.94
C ASP A 321 -22.82 -0.96 -4.48
N SER A 322 -22.26 -2.13 -4.77
CA SER A 322 -22.85 -3.44 -4.49
C SER A 322 -22.04 -4.23 -3.46
N SER A 323 -21.11 -3.58 -2.76
CA SER A 323 -20.29 -4.18 -1.71
C SER A 323 -20.20 -3.27 -0.48
N THR A 324 -19.05 -2.62 -0.28
CA THR A 324 -18.74 -1.87 0.95
C THR A 324 -19.44 -0.53 1.05
N GLN A 325 -20.01 -0.02 -0.05
CA GLN A 325 -20.38 1.40 -0.19
C GLN A 325 -19.13 2.31 -0.01
N PRO A 326 -19.23 3.65 -0.22
CA PRO A 326 -18.09 4.55 0.00
C PRO A 326 -17.69 4.63 1.49
N PRO A 327 -16.48 5.14 1.80
CA PRO A 327 -16.02 5.31 3.19
C PRO A 327 -16.92 6.20 4.03
N HIS A 328 -16.79 6.11 5.37
CA HIS A 328 -17.59 6.92 6.27
C HIS A 328 -17.33 8.43 6.10
N ALA A 329 -18.38 9.24 6.30
CA ALA A 329 -18.34 10.69 6.09
C ALA A 329 -17.28 11.40 6.95
N PHE A 330 -17.12 11.00 8.23
CA PHE A 330 -16.17 11.66 9.14
C PHE A 330 -14.73 11.71 8.62
N GLY A 331 -14.22 10.61 8.05
CA GLY A 331 -12.85 10.55 7.54
C GLY A 331 -12.69 11.41 6.29
N GLN A 332 -13.70 11.39 5.41
CA GLN A 332 -13.72 12.21 4.21
C GLN A 332 -13.81 13.70 4.55
N MET A 333 -14.65 14.10 5.51
CA MET A 333 -14.74 15.48 6.01
C MET A 333 -13.41 15.94 6.60
N PHE A 334 -12.81 15.14 7.49
CA PHE A 334 -11.53 15.46 8.11
C PHE A 334 -10.42 15.71 7.08
N VAL A 335 -10.26 14.82 6.10
CA VAL A 335 -9.24 14.97 5.04
C VAL A 335 -9.57 16.16 4.14
N THR A 336 -10.84 16.40 3.83
CA THR A 336 -11.25 17.55 3.00
C THR A 336 -10.94 18.87 3.70
N GLU A 337 -11.30 19.03 4.98
CA GLU A 337 -10.97 20.24 5.75
C GLU A 337 -9.46 20.37 5.98
N MET A 338 -8.75 19.27 6.22
CA MET A 338 -7.30 19.30 6.41
C MET A 338 -6.57 19.78 5.15
N LEU A 339 -6.99 19.34 3.96
CA LEU A 339 -6.35 19.71 2.70
C LEU A 339 -6.91 21.01 2.08
N SER A 340 -7.92 21.62 2.70
CA SER A 340 -8.49 22.89 2.25
C SER A 340 -7.69 24.11 2.73
N GLU A 341 -8.15 25.28 2.31
CA GLU A 341 -7.63 26.59 2.76
C GLU A 341 -7.77 26.83 4.26
N HIS A 342 -8.66 26.11 4.94
CA HIS A 342 -8.86 26.22 6.40
C HIS A 342 -7.92 25.34 7.22
N GLY A 343 -7.24 24.39 6.57
CA GLY A 343 -6.39 23.37 7.20
C GLY A 343 -4.91 23.55 6.91
N TRP A 344 -4.27 22.44 6.63
CA TRP A 344 -2.85 22.33 6.30
C TRP A 344 -2.55 22.65 4.84
N LYS A 345 -3.54 22.53 3.95
CA LYS A 345 -3.32 22.47 2.50
C LYS A 345 -2.40 21.30 2.11
N VAL A 346 -2.12 21.15 0.82
CA VAL A 346 -1.17 20.13 0.35
C VAL A 346 0.24 20.36 0.88
N GLU A 347 0.67 21.61 0.97
CA GLU A 347 2.00 21.97 1.47
C GLU A 347 2.20 21.58 2.94
N GLY A 348 1.26 21.91 3.83
CA GLY A 348 1.34 21.55 5.23
C GLY A 348 1.25 20.05 5.45
N PHE A 349 0.48 19.34 4.61
CA PHE A 349 0.51 17.87 4.60
C PHE A 349 1.88 17.31 4.18
N CYS A 350 2.55 17.92 3.20
CA CYS A 350 3.92 17.55 2.84
C CYS A 350 4.92 17.81 3.99
N ARG A 351 4.75 18.90 4.75
CA ARG A 351 5.55 19.18 5.97
C ARG A 351 5.35 18.09 7.02
N TRP A 352 4.10 17.70 7.27
CA TRP A 352 3.77 16.57 8.15
C TRP A 352 4.45 15.28 7.68
N LEU A 353 4.33 14.93 6.40
CA LEU A 353 4.93 13.71 5.84
C LEU A 353 6.46 13.71 5.93
N LYS A 354 7.12 14.85 5.69
CA LYS A 354 8.57 15.02 5.85
C LYS A 354 8.99 14.79 7.30
N SER A 355 8.29 15.41 8.25
CA SER A 355 8.57 15.26 9.68
C SER A 355 8.30 13.83 10.18
N LEU A 356 7.23 13.20 9.70
CA LEU A 356 6.91 11.79 10.01
C LEU A 356 8.01 10.85 9.53
N ARG A 357 8.50 11.05 8.30
CA ARG A 357 9.64 10.32 7.74
C ARG A 357 10.88 10.44 8.62
N LEU A 358 11.21 11.64 9.10
CA LEU A 358 12.38 11.85 9.96
C LEU A 358 12.26 11.12 11.31
N ASP A 359 11.07 11.09 11.92
CA ASP A 359 10.84 10.31 13.15
C ASP A 359 11.02 8.80 12.88
N TYR A 360 10.47 8.27 11.78
CA TYR A 360 10.71 6.86 11.40
C TYR A 360 12.17 6.56 11.05
N GLN A 361 12.88 7.51 10.44
CA GLN A 361 14.30 7.39 10.16
C GLN A 361 15.11 7.27 11.44
N SER A 362 14.84 8.12 12.43
CA SER A 362 15.46 8.07 13.76
C SER A 362 15.21 6.72 14.44
N ARG A 363 13.96 6.21 14.39
CA ARG A 363 13.62 4.90 14.94
C ARG A 363 14.33 3.74 14.25
N ARG A 364 14.43 3.79 12.92
CA ARG A 364 15.19 2.81 12.14
C ARG A 364 16.64 2.81 12.59
N ASP A 365 17.27 3.98 12.61
CA ASP A 365 18.69 4.12 12.93
C ASP A 365 18.96 3.64 14.38
N PHE A 366 18.12 4.02 15.34
CA PHE A 366 18.16 3.49 16.71
C PHE A 366 18.04 1.96 16.76
N LEU A 367 17.07 1.37 16.05
CA LEU A 367 16.91 -0.09 16.02
C LEU A 367 18.16 -0.78 15.46
N LEU A 368 18.75 -0.22 14.39
CA LEU A 368 19.96 -0.78 13.76
C LEU A 368 21.16 -0.69 14.69
N ASP A 369 21.34 0.42 15.42
CA ASP A 369 22.41 0.58 16.39
C ASP A 369 22.29 -0.46 17.53
N VAL A 370 21.09 -0.68 18.06
CA VAL A 370 20.87 -1.72 19.07
C VAL A 370 21.05 -3.12 18.46
N PHE A 371 20.55 -3.37 17.26
CA PHE A 371 20.73 -4.65 16.57
C PHE A 371 22.21 -4.98 16.40
N GLN A 372 23.03 -4.03 15.97
CA GLN A 372 24.47 -4.20 15.80
C GLN A 372 25.12 -4.62 17.13
N ARG A 373 24.78 -3.92 18.22
CA ARG A 373 25.36 -4.17 19.55
C ARG A 373 24.92 -5.51 20.15
N GLU A 374 23.64 -5.83 20.09
CA GLU A 374 23.05 -6.94 20.86
C GLU A 374 22.90 -8.23 20.05
N VAL A 375 22.68 -8.12 18.73
CA VAL A 375 22.29 -9.23 17.85
C VAL A 375 23.40 -9.56 16.85
N GLU A 376 23.87 -8.59 16.07
CA GLU A 376 24.91 -8.82 15.06
C GLU A 376 26.23 -9.28 15.70
N SER A 377 26.54 -8.73 16.89
CA SER A 377 27.70 -9.14 17.71
C SER A 377 27.71 -10.62 18.10
N THR A 378 26.56 -11.31 18.05
CA THR A 378 26.48 -12.77 18.26
C THR A 378 27.04 -13.57 17.08
N GLY A 379 27.10 -12.97 15.90
CA GLY A 379 27.49 -13.64 14.66
C GLY A 379 26.44 -14.58 14.08
N TYR A 380 25.21 -14.63 14.62
CA TYR A 380 24.16 -15.56 14.19
C TYR A 380 23.08 -14.94 13.28
N ALA A 381 23.08 -13.62 13.11
CA ALA A 381 22.09 -12.94 12.30
C ALA A 381 22.63 -11.65 11.66
N SER A 382 21.97 -11.21 10.58
CA SER A 382 22.23 -9.95 9.89
C SER A 382 20.95 -9.28 9.41
N ILE A 383 21.02 -7.99 9.10
CA ILE A 383 19.92 -7.20 8.51
C ILE A 383 20.47 -6.40 7.32
N ASN A 384 19.68 -6.32 6.25
CA ASN A 384 19.88 -5.28 5.23
C ASN A 384 19.22 -3.98 5.69
N ARG A 385 19.96 -2.86 5.67
CA ARG A 385 19.42 -1.55 6.06
C ARG A 385 18.22 -1.18 5.17
N PRO A 386 17.02 -0.96 5.72
CA PRO A 386 15.88 -0.54 4.92
C PRO A 386 15.99 0.93 4.55
N GLU A 387 15.76 1.22 3.28
CA GLU A 387 15.72 2.58 2.72
C GLU A 387 14.35 3.23 2.91
N ALA A 388 13.32 2.45 3.22
CA ALA A 388 11.97 2.94 3.47
C ALA A 388 11.16 1.99 4.36
N GLY A 389 9.99 2.46 4.81
CA GLY A 389 8.96 1.61 5.40
C GLY A 389 8.88 1.65 6.92
N MET A 390 8.77 0.49 7.55
CA MET A 390 8.73 0.36 9.02
C MET A 390 9.17 -1.03 9.50
N PHE A 391 9.81 -1.81 8.62
CA PHE A 391 10.19 -3.19 8.88
C PHE A 391 11.67 -3.43 8.58
N VAL A 392 12.28 -4.31 9.36
CA VAL A 392 13.55 -4.95 9.06
C VAL A 392 13.34 -6.44 8.86
N TRP A 393 14.18 -7.02 7.99
CA TRP A 393 14.16 -8.43 7.65
C TRP A 393 15.46 -9.08 8.13
N ILE A 394 15.35 -9.77 9.26
CA ILE A 394 16.47 -10.34 10.00
C ILE A 394 16.75 -11.71 9.43
N GLU A 395 17.91 -11.89 8.81
CA GLU A 395 18.41 -13.18 8.36
C GLU A 395 19.08 -13.91 9.52
N VAL A 396 18.74 -15.17 9.75
CA VAL A 396 19.36 -16.03 10.76
C VAL A 396 20.21 -17.10 10.07
N PHE A 397 21.46 -17.21 10.48
CA PHE A 397 22.44 -18.12 9.88
C PHE A 397 22.36 -19.52 10.48
N PHE A 398 21.25 -20.23 10.23
CA PHE A 398 21.02 -21.57 10.76
C PHE A 398 22.11 -22.57 10.38
N GLU A 399 22.90 -22.32 9.35
CA GLU A 399 24.06 -23.14 8.98
C GLU A 399 25.13 -23.21 10.09
N LYS A 400 25.10 -22.28 11.05
CA LYS A 400 25.97 -22.28 12.23
C LYS A 400 25.41 -23.06 13.41
N HIS A 401 24.16 -23.53 13.34
CA HIS A 401 23.50 -24.23 14.43
C HIS A 401 24.03 -25.67 14.54
N PRO A 402 24.37 -26.20 15.75
CA PRO A 402 24.94 -27.55 15.89
C PRO A 402 24.06 -28.67 15.33
N ARG A 403 22.74 -28.52 15.44
CA ARG A 403 21.73 -29.42 14.87
C ARG A 403 21.37 -29.15 13.40
N PHE A 404 22.06 -28.25 12.68
CA PHE A 404 21.76 -28.00 11.27
C PHE A 404 22.14 -29.21 10.41
N VAL A 405 21.22 -29.63 9.55
CA VAL A 405 21.41 -30.76 8.64
C VAL A 405 21.15 -30.30 7.22
N ARG A 406 22.01 -30.71 6.29
CA ARG A 406 21.82 -30.58 4.84
C ARG A 406 22.00 -31.95 4.18
N GLU A 407 20.90 -32.59 3.82
CA GLU A 407 20.90 -33.88 3.14
C GLU A 407 20.82 -33.69 1.62
N ARG A 408 21.55 -34.50 0.85
CA ARG A 408 21.37 -34.58 -0.61
C ARG A 408 20.53 -35.83 -0.90
N TYR A 409 19.28 -35.65 -1.29
CA TYR A 409 18.44 -36.77 -1.72
C TYR A 409 18.83 -37.22 -3.14
N SER A 410 19.37 -38.43 -3.28
CA SER A 410 19.73 -39.05 -4.57
C SER A 410 18.59 -39.84 -5.23
N GLY A 411 17.38 -39.85 -4.63
CA GLY A 411 16.28 -40.76 -4.97
C GLY A 411 15.36 -40.34 -6.14
N GLY A 412 15.63 -39.22 -6.80
CA GLY A 412 14.87 -38.78 -7.98
C GLY A 412 15.55 -37.58 -8.63
N SER A 413 15.64 -37.57 -9.96
CA SER A 413 16.13 -36.39 -10.68
C SER A 413 15.04 -35.32 -10.70
N PRO A 414 15.30 -34.07 -10.30
CA PRO A 414 16.59 -33.53 -9.85
C PRO A 414 16.90 -33.78 -8.36
N VAL A 415 18.19 -33.91 -8.03
CA VAL A 415 18.71 -34.00 -6.65
C VAL A 415 18.46 -32.69 -5.91
N VAL A 416 17.43 -32.66 -5.05
CA VAL A 416 17.14 -31.50 -4.20
C VAL A 416 17.85 -31.69 -2.86
N ALA A 417 18.72 -30.74 -2.50
CA ALA A 417 19.28 -30.71 -1.15
C ALA A 417 18.20 -30.22 -0.18
N ARG A 418 17.94 -30.99 0.88
CA ARG A 418 16.96 -30.65 1.93
C ARG A 418 17.66 -30.18 3.20
N THR A 419 17.09 -29.18 3.87
CA THR A 419 17.58 -28.71 5.18
C THR A 419 16.49 -28.79 6.24
N ASN A 420 16.88 -28.73 7.51
CA ASN A 420 15.96 -28.58 8.64
C ASN A 420 15.70 -27.11 9.03
N THR A 421 15.91 -26.17 8.11
CA THR A 421 15.76 -24.72 8.33
C THR A 421 14.39 -24.35 8.91
N GLU A 422 13.30 -24.85 8.32
CA GLU A 422 11.93 -24.57 8.77
C GLU A 422 11.68 -25.04 10.21
N GLN A 423 12.20 -26.22 10.56
CA GLN A 423 12.11 -26.74 11.93
C GLN A 423 12.86 -25.84 12.91
N LEU A 424 14.11 -25.47 12.58
CA LEU A 424 14.91 -24.59 13.43
C LEU A 424 14.28 -23.19 13.57
N LEU A 425 13.68 -22.65 12.51
CA LEU A 425 12.95 -21.38 12.58
C LEU A 425 11.74 -21.46 13.51
N LYS A 426 10.98 -22.56 13.45
CA LYS A 426 9.83 -22.78 14.35
C LYS A 426 10.27 -22.88 15.81
N GLU A 427 11.31 -23.66 16.10
CA GLU A 427 11.85 -23.81 17.45
C GLU A 427 12.40 -22.47 17.99
N LEU A 428 13.12 -21.70 17.14
CA LEU A 428 13.59 -20.37 17.50
C LEU A 428 12.42 -19.43 17.81
N PHE A 429 11.37 -19.41 16.97
CA PHE A 429 10.17 -18.62 17.20
C PHE A 429 9.50 -18.95 18.54
N GLU A 430 9.30 -20.25 18.83
CA GLU A 430 8.70 -20.71 20.07
C GLU A 430 9.57 -20.32 21.29
N ARG A 431 10.90 -20.43 21.20
CA ARG A 431 11.81 -20.00 22.27
C ARG A 431 11.75 -18.49 22.50
N LEU A 432 11.79 -17.69 21.43
CA LEU A 432 11.72 -16.23 21.54
C LEU A 432 10.42 -15.80 22.24
N MET A 433 9.29 -16.43 21.89
CA MET A 433 8.00 -16.13 22.48
C MET A 433 7.86 -16.64 23.92
N ASN A 434 8.14 -17.93 24.16
CA ASN A 434 7.82 -18.61 25.42
C ASN A 434 8.88 -18.39 26.51
N THR A 435 10.14 -18.15 26.13
CA THR A 435 11.26 -18.02 27.07
C THR A 435 11.74 -16.59 27.15
N GLN A 436 11.97 -15.93 26.01
CA GLN A 436 12.50 -14.56 25.99
C GLN A 436 11.39 -13.50 26.09
N GLY A 437 10.13 -13.86 25.85
CA GLY A 437 9.00 -12.94 25.91
C GLY A 437 9.04 -11.87 24.81
N VAL A 438 9.52 -12.21 23.62
CA VAL A 438 9.55 -11.32 22.45
C VAL A 438 8.97 -12.02 21.23
N VAL A 439 8.20 -11.31 20.42
CA VAL A 439 7.54 -11.87 19.24
C VAL A 439 8.03 -11.18 17.98
N PHE A 440 8.48 -12.00 17.03
CA PHE A 440 8.80 -11.61 15.65
C PHE A 440 7.91 -12.43 14.71
N ILE A 441 7.71 -11.96 13.48
CA ILE A 441 6.91 -12.74 12.52
C ILE A 441 7.86 -13.61 11.67
N PRO A 442 7.76 -14.94 11.72
CA PRO A 442 8.60 -15.81 10.94
C PRO A 442 8.28 -15.72 9.44
N SER A 443 9.32 -15.91 8.62
CA SER A 443 9.20 -15.77 7.16
C SER A 443 8.19 -16.70 6.49
N SER A 444 7.91 -17.85 7.10
CA SER A 444 6.89 -18.80 6.65
C SER A 444 5.49 -18.17 6.56
N MET A 445 5.18 -17.13 7.35
CA MET A 445 3.88 -16.44 7.31
C MET A 445 3.68 -15.54 6.08
N PHE A 446 4.76 -15.18 5.39
CA PHE A 446 4.72 -14.35 4.18
C PHE A 446 4.97 -15.15 2.90
N ALA A 447 5.20 -16.45 3.06
CA ALA A 447 5.66 -17.31 2.02
C ALA A 447 4.50 -17.65 1.07
N ILE A 448 4.69 -17.44 -0.23
CA ILE A 448 3.75 -17.91 -1.24
C ILE A 448 3.94 -19.42 -1.39
N PRO A 449 2.88 -20.26 -1.24
CA PRO A 449 2.99 -21.70 -1.42
C PRO A 449 3.56 -22.04 -2.80
N GLU A 450 4.48 -23.00 -2.84
CA GLU A 450 5.03 -23.48 -4.11
C GLU A 450 3.97 -24.25 -4.89
N ASN A 451 3.85 -23.98 -6.19
CA ASN A 451 3.06 -24.82 -7.08
C ASN A 451 3.94 -26.01 -7.50
N PRO A 452 3.57 -27.27 -7.16
CA PRO A 452 4.38 -28.45 -7.49
C PRO A 452 4.48 -28.71 -9.00
N LEU A 453 3.60 -28.12 -9.82
CA LEU A 453 3.70 -28.15 -11.28
C LEU A 453 4.71 -27.12 -11.81
N TRP A 454 5.08 -26.15 -10.98
CA TRP A 454 6.07 -25.09 -11.23
C TRP A 454 7.33 -25.31 -10.39
N VAL A 455 7.87 -26.53 -10.40
CA VAL A 455 9.16 -26.82 -9.76
C VAL A 455 10.27 -26.52 -10.76
N GLU A 456 11.17 -25.60 -10.40
CA GLU A 456 12.29 -25.21 -11.25
C GLU A 456 13.18 -26.43 -11.52
N SER A 457 13.45 -26.73 -12.79
CA SER A 457 14.24 -27.90 -13.19
C SER A 457 15.74 -27.77 -12.87
N ASP A 458 16.23 -26.57 -12.52
CA ASP A 458 17.65 -26.31 -12.23
C ASP A 458 17.82 -25.66 -10.85
N GLY A 459 18.36 -26.40 -9.88
CA GLY A 459 18.84 -25.82 -8.61
C GLY A 459 17.79 -25.23 -7.67
N HIS A 460 16.51 -25.64 -7.80
CA HIS A 460 15.43 -25.20 -6.92
C HIS A 460 15.76 -25.47 -5.45
N VAL A 461 15.80 -24.42 -4.63
CA VAL A 461 15.86 -24.55 -3.17
C VAL A 461 14.45 -24.35 -2.65
N PRO A 462 13.82 -25.40 -2.08
CA PRO A 462 12.47 -25.33 -1.56
C PRO A 462 12.29 -24.20 -0.56
N LEU A 463 11.09 -23.62 -0.52
CA LEU A 463 10.73 -22.54 0.38
C LEU A 463 11.02 -22.88 1.86
N SER A 464 10.75 -24.12 2.28
CA SER A 464 11.09 -24.62 3.62
C SER A 464 12.57 -24.45 3.96
N ASP A 465 13.44 -24.58 2.96
CA ASP A 465 14.88 -24.66 3.15
C ASP A 465 15.52 -23.27 3.16
N ARG A 466 14.86 -22.30 2.52
CA ARG A 466 15.24 -20.86 2.50
C ARG A 466 14.46 -19.98 3.49
N SER A 467 13.50 -20.54 4.25
CA SER A 467 12.72 -19.80 5.26
C SER A 467 13.56 -19.54 6.51
N ARG A 468 14.51 -18.60 6.41
CA ARG A 468 15.48 -18.29 7.48
C ARG A 468 15.41 -16.88 8.03
N PHE A 469 14.25 -16.23 7.91
CA PHE A 469 14.11 -14.82 8.27
C PHE A 469 13.02 -14.57 9.30
N LEU A 470 13.19 -13.47 10.05
CA LEU A 470 12.23 -12.89 10.98
C LEU A 470 11.93 -11.43 10.57
N ARG A 471 10.66 -11.04 10.54
CA ARG A 471 10.27 -9.62 10.42
C ARG A 471 10.22 -8.98 11.80
N ALA A 472 10.87 -7.83 11.96
CA ALA A 472 10.66 -6.92 13.08
C ALA A 472 10.16 -5.56 12.57
N ALA A 473 9.40 -4.84 13.40
CA ALA A 473 8.92 -3.50 13.09
C ALA A 473 9.58 -2.47 14.01
N PHE A 474 9.97 -1.31 13.47
CA PHE A 474 10.50 -0.17 14.24
C PHE A 474 9.47 0.97 14.38
N ALA A 475 8.19 0.61 14.49
CA ALA A 475 7.10 1.55 14.74
C ALA A 475 6.80 1.76 16.24
N GLY A 476 7.45 0.99 17.12
CA GLY A 476 7.31 1.08 18.58
C GLY A 476 8.22 2.14 19.21
N THR A 477 8.15 2.28 20.53
CA THR A 477 9.06 3.16 21.29
C THR A 477 10.49 2.61 21.30
N GLU A 478 11.47 3.48 21.54
CA GLU A 478 12.88 3.10 21.69
C GLU A 478 13.08 2.03 22.77
N ASP A 479 12.43 2.19 23.94
CA ASP A 479 12.46 1.20 25.02
C ASP A 479 11.98 -0.21 24.59
N ILE A 480 10.90 -0.28 23.79
CA ILE A 480 10.39 -1.57 23.29
C ILE A 480 11.37 -2.17 22.28
N MET A 481 11.93 -1.35 21.38
CA MET A 481 12.90 -1.77 20.38
C MET A 481 14.18 -2.29 21.05
N GLU A 482 14.69 -1.58 22.06
CA GLU A 482 15.89 -1.97 22.79
C GLU A 482 15.70 -3.29 23.53
N LYS A 483 14.65 -3.41 24.34
CA LYS A 483 14.31 -4.65 25.04
C LYS A 483 14.10 -5.81 24.08
N GLY A 484 13.46 -5.56 22.94
CA GLY A 484 13.20 -6.56 21.90
C GLY A 484 14.48 -7.12 21.29
N MET A 485 15.44 -6.24 20.95
CA MET A 485 16.72 -6.66 20.37
C MET A 485 17.65 -7.34 21.37
N ILE A 486 17.68 -6.89 22.63
CA ILE A 486 18.41 -7.56 23.72
C ILE A 486 17.90 -9.02 23.88
N ARG A 487 16.57 -9.19 23.93
CA ARG A 487 15.92 -10.51 24.03
C ARG A 487 16.18 -11.40 22.82
N LEU A 488 16.23 -10.82 21.61
CA LEU A 488 16.61 -11.54 20.40
C LEU A 488 18.06 -12.03 20.48
N GLY A 489 18.99 -11.16 20.86
CA GLY A 489 20.41 -11.50 21.01
C GLY A 489 20.64 -12.61 22.03
N GLN A 490 20.00 -12.53 23.20
CA GLN A 490 20.02 -13.57 24.23
C GLN A 490 19.43 -14.88 23.70
N GLY A 491 18.24 -14.82 23.09
CA GLY A 491 17.58 -15.98 22.51
C GLY A 491 18.41 -16.68 21.44
N LEU A 492 19.10 -15.94 20.58
CA LEU A 492 20.00 -16.50 19.57
C LEU A 492 21.23 -17.17 20.20
N ARG A 493 21.88 -16.54 21.19
CA ARG A 493 23.03 -17.17 21.88
C ARG A 493 22.66 -18.50 22.51
N GLU A 494 21.55 -18.54 23.25
CA GLU A 494 21.06 -19.76 23.88
C GLU A 494 20.65 -20.81 22.83
N PHE A 495 19.98 -20.38 21.76
CA PHE A 495 19.49 -21.29 20.73
C PHE A 495 20.65 -21.99 20.02
N PHE A 496 21.70 -21.26 19.64
CA PHE A 496 22.86 -21.82 18.94
C PHE A 496 23.87 -22.56 19.85
N GLN A 497 23.73 -22.47 21.17
CA GLN A 497 24.54 -23.23 22.14
C GLN A 497 23.97 -24.62 22.47
N ASN A 498 22.70 -24.87 22.11
CA ASN A 498 21.99 -26.14 22.30
C ASN A 498 21.78 -26.87 20.96
#